data_AF-A0A2M6XVG1-F1
#
_entry.id   AF-A0A2M6XVG1-F1
#
_cell.length_a   1.000
_cell.length_b   1.000
_cell.length_c   1.000
_cell.angle_alpha   90.00
_cell.angle_beta   90.00
_cell.angle_gamma   90.00
#
_symmetry.space_group_name_H-M   'P 1'
#
loop_
_entity.id
_entity.type
_entity.pdbx_description
1 polymer ?
#
loop_
_entity_poly.entity_id
_entity_poly.type
_entity_poly.pdbx_seq_one_letter_code
_entity_poly.pdbx_strand_id
1 'polypeptide(L)'
;MKLHLPQTVYLDRAQCNDLESAEQAEWWLADGKGGYAGGTVAGTLTRRYHGLLIAPLQSSLQRHLLFAKADADVLDGERVIPLYSNRWRSGAIDPRGHALIESFHLDGRMPVWRYRVDDLLIEARIWMEHGRHGTDVAWRLLENPGERKVRLRARLLVDVRDHHAEMDHCELPRVAQTQCGLNVELAAGTTLHFCTHYGTAERADFRVEDFDLPVERARGLPATDHHWCVGYLTFPLHHGDWVGFNARLEDGEHVCYLESDMQACQARDLSLLTRTKITAPEFDRCPVWIDQLLLAADSFIIQQKLPRSETRHAVVAGYPWFGEWGRDSMIALPGLLLATGRYEEARSLLLGYLPLVDGGMLPNYFPGDGETPQYNTVDAALWYVEAWCAYLVGVQDFTSIAQAWPVLQQI
;
A
#
# COMPACT_ATOMS: atom_id res chain seq x y z
N MET A 1 -12.33 -26.31 7.76
CA MET A 1 -12.61 -25.11 8.56
C MET A 1 -13.00 -23.99 7.58
N LYS A 2 -14.19 -23.40 7.66
CA LYS A 2 -14.51 -22.22 6.83
C LYS A 2 -13.88 -21.02 7.53
N LEU A 3 -12.68 -20.63 7.10
CA LEU A 3 -12.04 -19.41 7.56
C LEU A 3 -12.74 -18.23 6.85
N HIS A 4 -13.16 -17.25 7.64
CA HIS A 4 -13.65 -15.96 7.15
C HIS A 4 -12.55 -14.93 7.41
N LEU A 5 -12.45 -13.91 6.55
CA LEU A 5 -11.52 -12.81 6.80
C LEU A 5 -11.92 -12.06 8.07
N PRO A 6 -10.94 -11.64 8.90
CA PRO A 6 -11.24 -10.88 10.11
C PRO A 6 -11.83 -9.51 9.73
N GLN A 7 -12.80 -9.07 10.54
CA GLN A 7 -13.39 -7.72 10.47
C GLN A 7 -13.25 -7.01 11.83
N THR A 8 -12.07 -7.14 12.43
CA THR A 8 -11.82 -6.66 13.80
C THR A 8 -11.63 -5.15 13.88
N VAL A 9 -11.19 -4.53 12.80
CA VAL A 9 -11.07 -3.08 12.66
C VAL A 9 -12.37 -2.57 12.07
N TYR A 10 -13.15 -1.87 12.89
CA TYR A 10 -14.40 -1.24 12.52
C TYR A 10 -14.49 0.13 13.20
N LEU A 11 -14.87 1.15 12.44
CA LEU A 11 -15.19 2.48 12.92
C LEU A 11 -16.62 2.80 12.51
N ASP A 12 -17.41 3.23 13.48
CA ASP A 12 -18.79 3.63 13.23
C ASP A 12 -18.88 5.05 12.64
N ARG A 13 -20.10 5.47 12.34
CA ARG A 13 -20.39 6.80 11.80
C ARG A 13 -19.89 7.93 12.71
N ALA A 14 -20.01 7.80 14.03
CA ALA A 14 -19.63 8.87 14.94
C ALA A 14 -18.10 9.07 14.92
N GLN A 15 -17.34 7.97 14.92
CA GLN A 15 -15.89 7.98 14.83
C GLN A 15 -15.37 8.45 13.46
N CYS A 16 -16.07 8.12 12.37
CA CYS A 16 -15.70 8.55 11.02
C CYS A 16 -16.06 10.02 10.75
N ASN A 17 -17.14 10.53 11.34
CA ASN A 17 -17.60 11.90 11.16
C ASN A 17 -16.87 12.91 12.06
N ASP A 18 -16.26 12.45 13.15
CA ASP A 18 -15.32 13.27 13.92
C ASP A 18 -13.97 13.32 13.19
N LEU A 19 -13.65 14.48 12.63
CA LEU A 19 -12.47 14.62 11.76
C LEU A 19 -11.17 14.28 12.49
N GLU A 20 -11.04 14.64 13.76
CA GLU A 20 -9.82 14.36 14.52
C GLU A 20 -9.62 12.85 14.72
N SER A 21 -10.66 12.13 15.17
CA SER A 21 -10.67 10.67 15.25
C SER A 21 -10.38 10.02 13.89
N ALA A 22 -11.04 10.47 12.82
CA ALA A 22 -10.90 9.88 11.49
C ALA A 22 -9.53 10.19 10.82
N GLU A 23 -8.86 11.28 11.20
CA GLU A 23 -7.50 11.62 10.76
C GLU A 23 -6.42 10.84 11.53
N GLN A 24 -6.70 10.46 12.78
CA GLN A 24 -5.81 9.60 13.57
C GLN A 24 -5.88 8.13 13.17
N ALA A 25 -7.01 7.68 12.61
CA ALA A 25 -7.15 6.37 12.03
C ALA A 25 -6.51 6.31 10.63
N GLU A 26 -5.32 5.71 10.54
CA GLU A 26 -4.60 5.50 9.28
C GLU A 26 -4.75 4.05 8.80
N TRP A 27 -4.83 3.85 7.48
CA TRP A 27 -4.83 2.54 6.84
C TRP A 27 -3.60 2.39 5.95
N TRP A 28 -3.19 1.14 5.73
CA TRP A 28 -1.99 0.80 4.98
C TRP A 28 -2.14 -0.47 4.15
N LEU A 29 -1.62 -0.44 2.93
CA LEU A 29 -1.51 -1.57 2.01
C LEU A 29 -0.09 -1.60 1.44
N ALA A 30 0.46 -2.80 1.23
CA ALA A 30 1.77 -2.97 0.61
C ALA A 30 1.67 -3.95 -0.57
N ASP A 31 2.47 -3.70 -1.59
CA ASP A 31 2.47 -4.49 -2.82
C ASP A 31 3.43 -5.70 -2.81
N GLY A 32 4.19 -5.89 -1.73
CA GLY A 32 5.19 -6.98 -1.66
C GLY A 32 6.43 -6.77 -2.52
N LYS A 33 6.63 -5.58 -3.11
CA LYS A 33 7.83 -5.15 -3.84
C LYS A 33 8.44 -3.87 -3.27
N GLY A 34 7.98 -3.45 -2.10
CA GLY A 34 8.43 -2.25 -1.41
C GLY A 34 7.56 -1.02 -1.66
N GLY A 35 6.62 -1.08 -2.61
CA GLY A 35 5.61 -0.03 -2.79
C GLY A 35 4.40 -0.23 -1.85
N TYR A 36 3.62 0.83 -1.71
CA TYR A 36 2.50 0.88 -0.78
C TYR A 36 1.44 1.91 -1.16
N ALA A 37 0.30 1.81 -0.50
CA ALA A 37 -0.75 2.81 -0.45
C ALA A 37 -1.14 3.04 1.02
N GLY A 38 -1.48 4.28 1.37
CA GLY A 38 -1.88 4.61 2.73
C GLY A 38 -2.46 6.01 2.86
N GLY A 39 -3.29 6.20 3.87
CA GLY A 39 -3.98 7.45 4.12
C GLY A 39 -4.80 7.42 5.39
N THR A 40 -5.55 8.48 5.64
CA THR A 40 -6.50 8.55 6.75
C THR A 40 -7.85 7.94 6.37
N VAL A 41 -8.65 7.55 7.35
CA VAL A 41 -10.06 7.15 7.16
C VAL A 41 -10.90 8.34 6.64
N ALA A 42 -10.58 9.57 7.07
CA ALA A 42 -11.23 10.80 6.60
C ALA A 42 -10.98 11.11 5.11
N GLY A 43 -9.95 10.50 4.52
CA GLY A 43 -9.48 10.77 3.18
C GLY A 43 -8.73 12.10 3.04
N THR A 44 -8.40 12.80 4.13
CA THR A 44 -7.48 13.93 4.10
C THR A 44 -6.03 13.45 4.04
N LEU A 45 -5.18 14.20 3.34
CA LEU A 45 -3.73 14.02 3.41
C LEU A 45 -3.23 14.74 4.66
N THR A 46 -2.61 14.03 5.59
CA THR A 46 -2.03 14.64 6.80
C THR A 46 -0.52 14.55 6.86
N ARG A 47 0.07 13.67 6.05
CA ARG A 47 1.51 13.42 5.91
C ARG A 47 1.92 13.41 4.44
N ARG A 48 3.18 13.72 4.16
CA ARG A 48 3.77 13.62 2.81
C ARG A 48 3.88 12.17 2.27
N TYR A 49 3.60 11.20 3.14
CA TYR A 49 3.64 9.75 2.91
C TYR A 49 2.25 9.15 2.67
N HIS A 50 1.21 9.98 2.58
CA HIS A 50 -0.10 9.54 2.14
C HIS A 50 -0.15 9.54 0.61
N GLY A 51 -0.73 8.49 0.06
CA GLY A 51 -0.77 8.25 -1.37
C GLY A 51 -1.49 6.96 -1.69
N LEU A 52 -2.14 6.93 -2.85
CA LEU A 52 -2.71 5.73 -3.42
C LEU A 52 -1.67 4.87 -4.14
N LEU A 53 -0.53 5.42 -4.55
CA LEU A 53 0.62 4.63 -5.00
C LEU A 53 1.92 5.37 -4.68
N ILE A 54 2.68 4.80 -3.76
CA ILE A 54 4.05 5.20 -3.45
C ILE A 54 4.94 3.98 -3.74
N ALA A 55 5.79 4.08 -4.75
CA ALA A 55 6.55 2.93 -5.24
C ALA A 55 7.96 3.33 -5.68
N PRO A 56 8.92 2.40 -5.63
CA PRO A 56 10.23 2.62 -6.23
C PRO A 56 10.10 2.83 -7.75
N LEU A 57 10.80 3.83 -8.26
CA LEU A 57 11.03 3.97 -9.71
C LEU A 57 12.34 3.24 -10.01
N GLN A 58 12.29 2.27 -10.93
CA GLN A 58 13.43 1.43 -11.35
C GLN A 58 13.97 0.50 -10.24
N SER A 59 15.27 0.14 -10.29
CA SER A 59 15.93 -0.73 -9.31
C SER A 59 16.24 -0.06 -7.97
N SER A 60 16.02 1.25 -7.86
CA SER A 60 16.28 1.99 -6.62
C SER A 60 15.29 1.57 -5.53
N LEU A 61 15.75 1.46 -4.29
CA LEU A 61 14.88 1.31 -3.11
C LEU A 61 14.19 2.66 -2.73
N GLN A 62 14.49 3.72 -3.47
CA GLN A 62 13.95 5.06 -3.25
C GLN A 62 12.52 5.14 -3.79
N ARG A 63 11.58 5.33 -2.88
CA ARG A 63 10.16 5.41 -3.20
C ARG A 63 9.76 6.82 -3.60
N HIS A 64 8.89 6.89 -4.58
CA HIS A 64 8.32 8.13 -5.08
C HIS A 64 6.81 8.11 -4.84
N LEU A 65 6.23 9.25 -4.48
CA LEU A 65 4.79 9.45 -4.58
C LEU A 65 4.45 9.56 -6.05
N LEU A 66 3.59 8.69 -6.56
CA LEU A 66 3.21 8.58 -7.97
C LEU A 66 1.72 8.85 -8.20
N PHE A 67 0.90 8.42 -7.24
CA PHE A 67 -0.54 8.67 -7.24
C PHE A 67 -0.94 9.13 -5.84
N ALA A 68 -1.25 10.41 -5.70
CA ALA A 68 -1.59 11.01 -4.40
C ALA A 68 -3.00 10.63 -3.99
N LYS A 69 -3.99 10.83 -4.87
CA LYS A 69 -5.40 10.71 -4.48
C LYS A 69 -6.36 10.52 -5.66
N ALA A 70 -7.48 9.86 -5.37
CA ALA A 70 -8.65 9.74 -6.23
C ALA A 70 -9.83 10.49 -5.58
N ASP A 71 -10.03 11.75 -5.95
CA ASP A 71 -11.11 12.58 -5.40
C ASP A 71 -12.43 12.23 -6.11
N ALA A 72 -13.26 11.40 -5.47
CA ALA A 72 -14.51 10.88 -6.04
C ALA A 72 -15.72 11.77 -5.75
N ASP A 73 -16.44 12.16 -6.80
CA ASP A 73 -17.74 12.84 -6.74
C ASP A 73 -18.85 11.87 -7.16
N VAL A 74 -19.97 11.86 -6.43
CA VAL A 74 -21.25 11.32 -6.93
C VAL A 74 -21.98 12.43 -7.69
N LEU A 75 -22.35 12.13 -8.92
CA LEU A 75 -23.11 13.02 -9.80
C LEU A 75 -24.56 12.53 -9.84
N ASP A 76 -25.48 13.31 -9.27
CA ASP A 76 -26.92 13.05 -9.32
C ASP A 76 -27.65 14.23 -9.95
N GLY A 77 -28.00 14.10 -11.23
CA GLY A 77 -28.48 15.23 -12.03
C GLY A 77 -27.44 16.35 -12.10
N GLU A 78 -27.79 17.53 -11.60
CA GLU A 78 -26.90 18.70 -11.49
C GLU A 78 -26.13 18.75 -10.16
N ARG A 79 -26.49 17.91 -9.18
CA ARG A 79 -25.84 17.90 -7.86
C ARG A 79 -24.53 17.12 -7.94
N VAL A 80 -23.46 17.76 -7.46
CA VAL A 80 -22.14 17.14 -7.27
C VAL A 80 -21.92 16.94 -5.78
N ILE A 81 -21.68 15.69 -5.37
CA ILE A 81 -21.57 15.29 -3.96
C ILE A 81 -20.18 14.67 -3.75
N PRO A 82 -19.23 15.41 -3.18
CA PRO A 82 -17.89 14.90 -2.94
C PRO A 82 -17.88 13.83 -1.84
N LEU A 83 -17.28 12.67 -2.12
CA LEU A 83 -17.05 11.59 -1.16
C LEU A 83 -15.67 11.69 -0.48
N TYR A 84 -14.89 12.71 -0.79
CA TYR A 84 -13.55 12.95 -0.24
C TYR A 84 -13.52 14.16 0.68
N SER A 85 -12.47 14.25 1.48
CA SER A 85 -12.17 15.46 2.27
C SER A 85 -10.80 15.99 1.92
N ASN A 86 -10.63 17.31 1.95
CA ASN A 86 -9.32 17.97 1.84
C ASN A 86 -9.17 19.01 2.95
N ARG A 87 -7.94 19.17 3.44
CA ARG A 87 -7.55 20.28 4.30
C ARG A 87 -6.69 21.23 3.52
N TRP A 88 -6.97 22.52 3.65
CA TRP A 88 -6.26 23.58 2.94
C TRP A 88 -5.40 24.40 3.90
N ARG A 89 -4.34 25.00 3.37
CA ARG A 89 -3.43 25.91 4.10
C ARG A 89 -4.15 27.07 4.77
N SER A 90 -5.31 27.47 4.24
CA SER A 90 -6.20 28.48 4.83
C SER A 90 -6.83 28.06 6.16
N GLY A 91 -6.72 26.79 6.54
CA GLY A 91 -7.42 26.18 7.66
C GLY A 91 -8.80 25.63 7.31
N ALA A 92 -9.25 25.80 6.06
CA ALA A 92 -10.52 25.24 5.61
C ALA A 92 -10.43 23.72 5.44
N ILE A 93 -11.52 23.04 5.82
CA ILE A 93 -11.76 21.63 5.47
C ILE A 93 -12.93 21.63 4.49
N ASP A 94 -12.60 21.42 3.23
CA ASP A 94 -13.56 21.45 2.12
C ASP A 94 -13.04 20.64 0.92
N PRO A 95 -13.83 19.76 0.30
CA PRO A 95 -15.12 19.29 0.79
C PRO A 95 -14.99 18.48 2.10
N ARG A 96 -16.14 18.16 2.70
CA ARG A 96 -16.25 17.41 3.97
C ARG A 96 -16.84 16.01 3.76
N GLY A 97 -16.33 15.27 2.77
CA GLY A 97 -16.82 13.92 2.44
C GLY A 97 -16.77 12.93 3.60
N HIS A 98 -15.87 13.13 4.57
CA HIS A 98 -15.80 12.30 5.79
C HIS A 98 -17.13 12.27 6.55
N ALA A 99 -17.90 13.36 6.55
CA ALA A 99 -19.20 13.45 7.21
C ALA A 99 -20.28 12.53 6.59
N LEU A 100 -20.03 12.02 5.38
CA LEU A 100 -20.87 11.07 4.67
C LEU A 100 -20.49 9.61 4.96
N ILE A 101 -19.36 9.35 5.64
CA ILE A 101 -18.92 7.99 5.96
C ILE A 101 -19.86 7.41 7.02
N GLU A 102 -20.62 6.40 6.65
CA GLU A 102 -21.47 5.63 7.55
C GLU A 102 -20.67 4.62 8.38
N SER A 103 -19.62 4.05 7.79
CA SER A 103 -18.70 3.16 8.50
C SER A 103 -17.41 2.96 7.71
N PHE A 104 -16.34 2.63 8.44
CA PHE A 104 -15.09 2.12 7.88
C PHE A 104 -14.76 0.77 8.50
N HIS A 105 -14.24 -0.18 7.73
CA HIS A 105 -13.68 -1.42 8.26
C HIS A 105 -12.60 -2.00 7.35
N LEU A 106 -11.89 -3.01 7.86
CA LEU A 106 -11.04 -3.86 7.03
C LEU A 106 -11.78 -5.15 6.67
N ASP A 107 -11.78 -5.49 5.38
CA ASP A 107 -12.11 -6.82 4.86
C ASP A 107 -10.80 -7.58 4.62
N GLY A 108 -10.33 -8.30 5.64
CA GLY A 108 -8.94 -8.78 5.69
C GLY A 108 -7.98 -7.61 5.86
N ARG A 109 -7.15 -7.32 4.84
CA ARG A 109 -6.33 -6.10 4.79
C ARG A 109 -6.99 -4.94 4.04
N MET A 110 -8.05 -5.21 3.28
CA MET A 110 -8.64 -4.26 2.36
C MET A 110 -9.44 -3.18 3.10
N PRO A 111 -9.09 -1.89 3.01
CA PRO A 111 -9.92 -0.83 3.57
C PRO A 111 -11.23 -0.69 2.78
N VAL A 112 -12.33 -0.61 3.53
CA VAL A 112 -13.69 -0.51 3.01
C VAL A 112 -14.41 0.65 3.68
N TRP A 113 -14.86 1.60 2.87
CA TRP A 113 -15.74 2.68 3.30
C TRP A 113 -17.16 2.39 2.84
N ARG A 114 -18.13 2.76 3.67
CA ARG A 114 -19.52 2.91 3.25
C ARG A 114 -19.94 4.35 3.42
N TYR A 115 -20.41 4.95 2.34
CA TYR A 115 -20.90 6.32 2.29
C TYR A 115 -22.42 6.32 2.21
N ARG A 116 -23.06 7.09 3.09
CA ARG A 116 -24.51 7.35 3.06
C ARG A 116 -24.76 8.70 2.41
N VAL A 117 -25.35 8.68 1.22
CA VAL A 117 -25.70 9.88 0.44
C VAL A 117 -27.21 9.92 0.27
N ASP A 118 -27.90 10.63 1.16
CA ASP A 118 -29.36 10.59 1.28
C ASP A 118 -29.85 9.14 1.49
N ASP A 119 -30.58 8.57 0.52
CA ASP A 119 -31.06 7.19 0.48
C ASP A 119 -30.10 6.20 -0.20
N LEU A 120 -28.98 6.67 -0.74
CA LEU A 120 -27.97 5.85 -1.40
C LEU A 120 -26.93 5.33 -0.39
N LEU A 121 -26.57 4.06 -0.52
CA LEU A 121 -25.42 3.47 0.17
C LEU A 121 -24.38 3.06 -0.85
N ILE A 122 -23.19 3.67 -0.79
CA ILE A 122 -22.09 3.43 -1.72
C ILE A 122 -20.92 2.84 -0.95
N GLU A 123 -20.45 1.67 -1.36
CA GLU A 123 -19.23 1.07 -0.85
C GLU A 123 -18.04 1.52 -1.70
N ALA A 124 -16.93 1.90 -1.07
CA ALA A 124 -15.66 2.14 -1.72
C ALA A 124 -14.59 1.20 -1.15
N ARG A 125 -13.71 0.68 -2.01
CA ARG A 125 -12.62 -0.22 -1.64
C ARG A 125 -11.35 0.17 -2.35
N ILE A 126 -10.22 -0.08 -1.68
CA ILE A 126 -8.87 0.09 -2.23
C ILE A 126 -8.09 -1.19 -1.95
N TRP A 127 -7.36 -1.71 -2.93
CA TRP A 127 -6.44 -2.84 -2.73
C TRP A 127 -5.22 -2.74 -3.63
N MET A 128 -4.20 -3.55 -3.32
CA MET A 128 -3.00 -3.69 -4.13
C MET A 128 -2.78 -5.16 -4.45
N GLU A 129 -2.55 -5.48 -5.72
CA GLU A 129 -2.15 -6.81 -6.14
C GLU A 129 -0.73 -7.11 -5.63
N HIS A 130 -0.55 -8.24 -4.96
CA HIS A 130 0.77 -8.65 -4.48
C HIS A 130 1.71 -8.96 -5.65
N GLY A 131 2.92 -8.41 -5.60
CA GLY A 131 3.94 -8.58 -6.64
C GLY A 131 3.82 -7.57 -7.78
N ARG A 132 2.98 -6.54 -7.69
CA ARG A 132 2.84 -5.49 -8.73
C ARG A 132 2.78 -4.10 -8.13
N HIS A 133 3.50 -3.16 -8.75
CA HIS A 133 3.37 -1.75 -8.38
C HIS A 133 2.08 -1.20 -8.97
N GLY A 134 1.00 -1.31 -8.20
CA GLY A 134 -0.28 -0.78 -8.60
C GLY A 134 -1.35 -0.88 -7.53
N THR A 135 -2.38 -0.07 -7.73
CA THR A 135 -3.49 0.08 -6.79
C THR A 135 -4.79 0.08 -7.57
N ASP A 136 -5.76 -0.66 -7.06
CA ASP A 136 -7.11 -0.70 -7.57
C ASP A 136 -8.02 0.12 -6.65
N VAL A 137 -8.87 0.94 -7.24
CA VAL A 137 -9.84 1.78 -6.54
C VAL A 137 -11.21 1.53 -7.15
N ALA A 138 -12.16 1.07 -6.34
CA ALA A 138 -13.46 0.68 -6.82
C ALA A 138 -14.60 1.12 -5.90
N TRP A 139 -15.77 1.28 -6.51
CA TRP A 139 -17.02 1.63 -5.89
C TRP A 139 -18.13 0.69 -6.32
N ARG A 140 -19.10 0.49 -5.44
CA ARG A 140 -20.31 -0.28 -5.70
C ARG A 140 -21.50 0.34 -4.99
N LEU A 141 -22.61 0.48 -5.71
CA LEU A 141 -23.87 0.94 -5.12
C LEU A 141 -24.60 -0.23 -4.47
N LEU A 142 -24.78 -0.16 -3.16
CA LEU A 142 -25.42 -1.19 -2.34
C LEU A 142 -26.91 -0.96 -2.14
N GLU A 143 -27.34 0.30 -2.02
CA GLU A 143 -28.75 0.67 -1.84
C GLU A 143 -29.09 1.84 -2.74
N ASN A 144 -30.21 1.73 -3.47
CA ASN A 144 -30.77 2.78 -4.32
C ASN A 144 -32.29 2.61 -4.46
N PRO A 145 -33.06 2.78 -3.36
CA PRO A 145 -34.50 2.52 -3.36
C PRO A 145 -35.26 3.48 -4.30
N GLY A 146 -34.75 4.68 -4.54
CA GLY A 146 -35.31 5.64 -5.48
C GLY A 146 -34.97 5.38 -6.95
N GLU A 147 -34.22 4.31 -7.28
CA GLU A 147 -33.74 3.98 -8.64
C GLU A 147 -33.09 5.18 -9.35
N ARG A 148 -32.38 6.02 -8.58
CA ARG A 148 -31.71 7.23 -9.07
C ARG A 148 -30.62 6.85 -10.06
N LYS A 149 -30.53 7.61 -11.16
CA LYS A 149 -29.47 7.46 -12.17
C LYS A 149 -28.26 8.30 -11.79
N VAL A 150 -27.37 7.72 -11.00
CA VAL A 150 -26.16 8.40 -10.53
C VAL A 150 -24.93 7.94 -11.29
N ARG A 151 -23.94 8.84 -11.39
CA ARG A 151 -22.61 8.53 -11.92
C ARG A 151 -21.58 8.80 -10.85
N LEU A 152 -20.43 8.16 -10.96
CA LEU A 152 -19.26 8.45 -10.13
C LEU A 152 -18.17 9.05 -11.01
N ARG A 153 -17.55 10.13 -10.56
CA ARG A 153 -16.41 10.76 -11.24
C ARG A 153 -15.23 10.83 -10.28
N ALA A 154 -14.15 10.14 -10.59
CA ALA A 154 -12.90 10.18 -9.84
C ALA A 154 -11.91 11.14 -10.51
N ARG A 155 -11.46 12.16 -9.77
CA ARG A 155 -10.38 13.07 -10.16
C ARG A 155 -9.04 12.47 -9.74
N LEU A 156 -8.11 12.38 -10.68
CA LEU A 156 -6.83 11.72 -10.50
C LEU A 156 -5.74 12.74 -10.18
N LEU A 157 -5.24 12.71 -8.94
CA LEU A 157 -4.16 13.58 -8.47
C LEU A 157 -2.86 12.80 -8.41
N VAL A 158 -1.88 13.22 -9.19
CA VAL A 158 -0.53 12.62 -9.24
C VAL A 158 0.52 13.59 -8.77
N ASP A 159 1.64 13.03 -8.37
CA ASP A 159 2.87 13.74 -8.08
C ASP A 159 4.02 12.84 -8.57
N VAL A 160 5.20 13.39 -8.82
CA VAL A 160 6.40 12.60 -9.15
C VAL A 160 7.55 13.15 -8.33
N ARG A 161 7.49 12.90 -7.03
CA ARG A 161 8.49 13.34 -6.05
C ARG A 161 8.97 12.18 -5.21
N ASP A 162 10.22 12.24 -4.76
CA ASP A 162 10.65 11.38 -3.66
C ASP A 162 9.74 11.64 -2.44
N HIS A 163 9.25 10.57 -1.84
CA HIS A 163 8.39 10.65 -0.66
C HIS A 163 9.08 11.23 0.59
N HIS A 164 10.42 11.24 0.65
CA HIS A 164 11.22 11.88 1.70
C HIS A 164 11.61 13.33 1.38
N ALA A 165 11.74 13.69 0.10
CA ALA A 165 12.28 14.98 -0.31
C ALA A 165 11.35 16.16 0.02
N GLU A 166 11.93 17.36 -0.04
CA GLU A 166 11.16 18.60 -0.06
C GLU A 166 10.37 18.73 -1.37
N MET A 167 9.25 19.45 -1.28
CA MET A 167 8.28 19.61 -2.35
C MET A 167 8.80 20.67 -3.33
N ASP A 168 9.68 20.27 -4.24
CA ASP A 168 10.21 21.15 -5.27
C ASP A 168 9.59 20.87 -6.64
N HIS A 169 9.56 21.91 -7.48
CA HIS A 169 8.82 22.00 -8.74
C HIS A 169 8.77 20.70 -9.58
N CYS A 170 7.69 19.93 -9.46
CA CYS A 170 7.43 18.81 -10.37
C CYS A 170 6.79 19.34 -11.66
N GLU A 171 7.46 19.18 -12.80
CA GLU A 171 6.88 19.51 -14.11
C GLU A 171 5.61 18.70 -14.35
N LEU A 172 4.62 19.29 -15.04
CA LEU A 172 3.41 18.56 -15.43
C LEU A 172 3.82 17.32 -16.25
N PRO A 173 3.50 16.10 -15.80
CA PRO A 173 3.81 14.91 -16.58
C PRO A 173 3.01 14.91 -17.88
N ARG A 174 3.56 14.30 -18.94
CA ARG A 174 2.82 14.18 -20.20
C ARG A 174 1.70 13.17 -20.04
N VAL A 175 0.49 13.58 -20.41
CA VAL A 175 -0.70 12.73 -20.30
C VAL A 175 -1.25 12.42 -21.67
N ALA A 176 -1.35 11.12 -21.98
CA ALA A 176 -2.01 10.60 -23.16
C ALA A 176 -3.34 9.94 -22.77
N GLN A 177 -4.43 10.37 -23.40
CA GLN A 177 -5.73 9.72 -23.21
C GLN A 177 -5.83 8.48 -24.10
N THR A 178 -6.29 7.37 -23.53
CA THR A 178 -6.55 6.12 -24.25
C THR A 178 -8.05 5.87 -24.34
N GLN A 179 -8.45 4.83 -25.06
CA GLN A 179 -9.87 4.44 -25.14
C GLN A 179 -10.45 4.07 -23.75
N CYS A 180 -9.60 3.52 -22.88
CA CYS A 180 -10.01 2.90 -21.63
C CYS A 180 -9.37 3.58 -20.41
N GLY A 181 -8.80 4.78 -20.54
CA GLY A 181 -7.96 5.31 -19.48
C GLY A 181 -7.10 6.53 -19.80
N LEU A 182 -6.10 6.75 -18.94
CA LEU A 182 -5.07 7.78 -19.08
C LEU A 182 -3.69 7.17 -18.82
N ASN A 183 -2.72 7.53 -19.65
CA ASN A 183 -1.31 7.18 -19.45
C ASN A 183 -0.56 8.46 -19.06
N VAL A 184 0.14 8.41 -17.93
CA VAL A 184 0.95 9.51 -17.41
C VAL A 184 2.42 9.12 -17.54
N GLU A 185 3.13 9.75 -18.48
CA GLU A 185 4.56 9.53 -18.66
C GLU A 185 5.32 10.14 -17.47
N LEU A 186 6.03 9.29 -16.75
CA LEU A 186 6.88 9.67 -15.62
C LEU A 186 8.34 9.79 -16.07
N ALA A 187 9.23 10.06 -15.12
CA ALA A 187 10.66 10.09 -15.38
C ALA A 187 11.21 8.73 -15.85
N ALA A 188 12.34 8.80 -16.56
CA ALA A 188 13.15 7.64 -16.95
C ALA A 188 12.41 6.53 -17.72
N GLY A 189 11.41 6.92 -18.53
CA GLY A 189 10.67 6.00 -19.41
C GLY A 189 9.64 5.13 -18.70
N THR A 190 9.32 5.40 -17.42
CA THR A 190 8.24 4.72 -16.70
C THR A 190 6.91 5.40 -17.01
N THR A 191 5.84 4.64 -17.18
CA THR A 191 4.49 5.19 -17.38
C THR A 191 3.55 4.70 -16.28
N LEU A 192 2.76 5.61 -15.72
CA LEU A 192 1.65 5.27 -14.83
C LEU A 192 0.37 5.15 -15.67
N HIS A 193 -0.18 3.94 -15.71
CA HIS A 193 -1.38 3.60 -16.46
C HIS A 193 -2.59 3.62 -15.55
N PHE A 194 -3.57 4.46 -15.87
CA PHE A 194 -4.91 4.45 -15.28
C PHE A 194 -5.86 3.73 -16.23
N CYS A 195 -6.34 2.53 -15.88
CA CYS A 195 -7.21 1.73 -16.75
C CYS A 195 -8.59 1.46 -16.12
N THR A 196 -9.64 1.60 -16.91
CA THR A 196 -11.04 1.28 -16.58
C THR A 196 -11.66 0.40 -17.66
N HIS A 197 -12.63 -0.46 -17.27
CA HIS A 197 -13.35 -1.35 -18.18
C HIS A 197 -14.75 -0.82 -18.59
N TYR A 198 -15.33 0.13 -17.85
CA TYR A 198 -16.69 0.66 -18.10
C TYR A 198 -16.82 2.17 -17.89
N GLY A 199 -15.69 2.87 -17.72
CA GLY A 199 -15.65 4.31 -17.54
C GLY A 199 -15.21 5.06 -18.79
N THR A 200 -15.47 6.35 -18.80
CA THR A 200 -14.90 7.30 -19.78
C THR A 200 -13.77 8.08 -19.14
N ALA A 201 -12.68 8.26 -19.88
CA ALA A 201 -11.56 9.11 -19.46
C ALA A 201 -11.66 10.51 -20.09
N GLU A 202 -11.33 11.53 -19.31
CA GLU A 202 -11.18 12.91 -19.75
C GLU A 202 -9.88 13.46 -19.19
N ARG A 203 -8.97 13.93 -20.06
CA ARG A 203 -7.72 14.55 -19.62
C ARG A 203 -7.98 15.92 -18.96
N ALA A 204 -7.19 16.21 -17.93
CA ALA A 204 -7.05 17.54 -17.35
C ALA A 204 -5.58 17.87 -17.11
N ASP A 205 -5.27 19.16 -16.94
CA ASP A 205 -3.91 19.67 -16.85
C ASP A 205 -3.83 20.93 -15.98
N PHE A 206 -4.30 20.81 -14.73
CA PHE A 206 -4.21 21.88 -13.75
C PHE A 206 -3.67 21.38 -12.41
N ARG A 207 -3.10 22.29 -11.64
CA ARG A 207 -2.53 22.00 -10.31
C ARG A 207 -3.56 22.28 -9.23
N VAL A 208 -3.65 21.37 -8.26
CA VAL A 208 -4.39 21.58 -7.01
C VAL A 208 -3.36 21.93 -5.95
N GLU A 209 -3.50 23.12 -5.36
CA GLU A 209 -2.49 23.71 -4.48
C GLU A 209 -2.97 23.82 -3.04
N ASP A 210 -2.02 24.12 -2.16
CA ASP A 210 -2.27 24.49 -0.76
C ASP A 210 -2.92 23.38 0.09
N PHE A 211 -2.62 22.10 -0.17
CA PHE A 211 -2.97 21.03 0.77
C PHE A 211 -2.24 21.25 2.09
N ASP A 212 -2.94 21.16 3.21
CA ASP A 212 -2.33 21.25 4.54
C ASP A 212 -2.03 19.86 5.10
N LEU A 213 -0.77 19.61 5.46
CA LEU A 213 -0.29 18.39 6.08
C LEU A 213 -0.06 18.59 7.60
N PRO A 214 -1.10 18.53 8.45
CA PRO A 214 -1.00 18.87 9.87
C PRO A 214 0.02 18.03 10.64
N VAL A 215 0.26 16.78 10.26
CA VAL A 215 1.22 15.92 10.95
C VAL A 215 2.66 16.29 10.57
N GLU A 216 2.92 16.70 9.32
CA GLU A 216 4.23 17.24 8.94
C GLU A 216 4.52 18.56 9.67
N ARG A 217 3.49 19.42 9.81
CA ARG A 217 3.61 20.66 10.59
C ARG A 217 3.98 20.37 12.05
N ALA A 218 3.32 19.39 12.67
CA ALA A 218 3.63 18.99 14.04
C ALA A 218 5.06 18.44 14.20
N ARG A 219 5.64 17.88 13.13
CA ARG A 219 7.03 17.42 13.07
C ARG A 219 8.03 18.55 12.78
N GLY A 220 7.58 19.78 12.57
CA GLY A 220 8.43 20.92 12.21
C GLY A 220 8.94 20.89 10.76
N LEU A 221 8.29 20.13 9.89
CA LEU A 221 8.65 19.98 8.49
C LEU A 221 7.75 20.85 7.57
N PRO A 222 8.15 21.10 6.31
CA PRO A 222 7.25 21.69 5.32
C PRO A 222 5.93 20.92 5.23
N ALA A 223 4.82 21.65 5.29
CA ALA A 223 3.48 21.11 5.52
C ALA A 223 2.44 21.56 4.48
N THR A 224 2.88 22.06 3.32
CA THR A 224 1.99 22.53 2.25
C THR A 224 2.23 21.72 0.99
N ASP A 225 1.33 20.83 0.61
CA ASP A 225 1.49 19.97 -0.57
C ASP A 225 0.73 20.50 -1.81
N HIS A 226 1.07 19.99 -2.98
CA HIS A 226 0.41 20.29 -4.25
C HIS A 226 0.50 19.12 -5.21
N HIS A 227 -0.55 18.90 -6.00
CA HIS A 227 -0.63 17.75 -6.90
C HIS A 227 -1.19 18.14 -8.26
N TRP A 228 -0.77 17.43 -9.30
CA TRP A 228 -1.29 17.61 -10.66
C TRP A 228 -2.58 16.81 -10.84
N CYS A 229 -3.65 17.48 -11.27
CA CYS A 229 -4.84 16.81 -11.77
C CYS A 229 -4.60 16.43 -13.23
N VAL A 230 -4.44 15.14 -13.50
CA VAL A 230 -4.17 14.61 -14.86
C VAL A 230 -5.44 14.25 -15.63
N GLY A 231 -6.57 14.16 -14.92
CA GLY A 231 -7.85 13.92 -15.55
C GLY A 231 -8.89 13.31 -14.63
N TYR A 232 -9.98 12.88 -15.25
CA TYR A 232 -11.14 12.31 -14.62
C TYR A 232 -11.49 10.97 -15.26
N LEU A 233 -11.90 10.02 -14.42
CA LEU A 233 -12.56 8.80 -14.85
C LEU A 233 -14.01 8.84 -14.38
N THR A 234 -14.96 8.67 -15.29
CA THR A 234 -16.40 8.75 -14.99
C THR A 234 -17.09 7.44 -15.34
N PHE A 235 -17.96 6.96 -14.44
CA PHE A 235 -18.64 5.67 -14.55
C PHE A 235 -20.14 5.83 -14.28
N PRO A 236 -21.02 5.14 -15.02
CA PRO A 236 -22.39 4.92 -14.56
C PRO A 236 -22.37 4.02 -13.33
N LEU A 237 -23.12 4.37 -12.29
CA LEU A 237 -23.14 3.59 -11.06
C LEU A 237 -24.48 2.86 -10.96
N HIS A 238 -24.45 1.55 -11.23
CA HIS A 238 -25.62 0.68 -11.14
C HIS A 238 -25.59 -0.12 -9.84
N HIS A 239 -26.77 -0.54 -9.37
CA HIS A 239 -26.91 -1.31 -8.15
C HIS A 239 -26.24 -2.68 -8.29
N GLY A 240 -25.31 -2.99 -7.38
CA GLY A 240 -24.60 -4.27 -7.30
C GLY A 240 -23.33 -4.36 -8.14
N ASP A 241 -23.16 -3.51 -9.16
CA ASP A 241 -22.01 -3.56 -10.06
C ASP A 241 -20.78 -2.86 -9.48
N TRP A 242 -19.61 -3.46 -9.66
CA TRP A 242 -18.32 -2.81 -9.38
C TRP A 242 -17.91 -1.91 -10.53
N VAL A 243 -17.58 -0.66 -10.21
CA VAL A 243 -16.98 0.31 -11.13
C VAL A 243 -15.73 0.91 -10.50
N GLY A 244 -14.78 1.33 -11.32
CA GLY A 244 -13.51 1.85 -10.82
C GLY A 244 -12.40 1.70 -11.83
N PHE A 245 -11.18 1.76 -11.34
CA PHE A 245 -9.99 1.71 -12.17
C PHE A 245 -8.80 1.15 -11.39
N ASN A 246 -7.76 0.81 -12.13
CA ASN A 246 -6.46 0.50 -11.57
C ASN A 246 -5.43 1.55 -12.01
N ALA A 247 -4.42 1.77 -11.17
CA ALA A 247 -3.28 2.64 -11.42
C ALA A 247 -2.01 1.80 -11.31
N ARG A 248 -1.25 1.57 -12.39
CA ARG A 248 -0.12 0.61 -12.43
C ARG A 248 1.10 1.12 -13.20
N LEU A 249 2.30 0.68 -12.83
CA LEU A 249 3.57 1.05 -13.51
C LEU A 249 4.03 0.05 -14.59
N GLU A 250 3.34 -1.06 -14.80
CA GLU A 250 3.86 -2.16 -15.64
C GLU A 250 3.45 -2.03 -17.11
N ASP A 251 4.40 -2.34 -18.00
CA ASP A 251 4.19 -2.47 -19.44
C ASP A 251 3.39 -3.74 -19.75
N GLY A 252 2.13 -3.57 -20.13
CA GLY A 252 1.30 -4.65 -20.66
C GLY A 252 -0.16 -4.23 -20.81
N GLU A 253 -0.85 -4.76 -21.83
CA GLU A 253 -2.30 -4.67 -21.93
C GLU A 253 -2.93 -5.50 -20.80
N HIS A 254 -3.04 -4.93 -19.61
CA HIS A 254 -3.81 -5.50 -18.54
C HIS A 254 -5.23 -4.94 -18.57
N VAL A 255 -6.20 -5.82 -18.80
CA VAL A 255 -7.60 -5.46 -18.74
C VAL A 255 -8.00 -5.32 -17.26
N CYS A 256 -8.68 -4.23 -16.92
CA CYS A 256 -9.12 -3.95 -15.56
C CYS A 256 -10.27 -4.88 -15.16
N TYR A 257 -10.00 -5.92 -14.38
CA TYR A 257 -11.00 -6.86 -13.87
C TYR A 257 -11.14 -6.77 -12.34
N LEU A 258 -11.70 -5.65 -11.88
CA LEU A 258 -11.78 -5.28 -10.46
C LEU A 258 -12.27 -6.41 -9.54
N GLU A 259 -13.35 -7.09 -9.89
CA GLU A 259 -13.90 -8.13 -9.03
C GLU A 259 -12.99 -9.36 -8.92
N SER A 260 -12.37 -9.78 -10.03
CA SER A 260 -11.41 -10.89 -10.04
C SER A 260 -10.16 -10.54 -9.24
N ASP A 261 -9.63 -9.33 -9.42
CA ASP A 261 -8.44 -8.85 -8.73
C ASP A 261 -8.69 -8.71 -7.21
N MET A 262 -9.86 -8.21 -6.83
CA MET A 262 -10.32 -8.15 -5.44
C MET A 262 -10.43 -9.55 -4.81
N GLN A 263 -11.07 -10.50 -5.51
CA GLN A 263 -11.21 -11.88 -5.04
C GLN A 263 -9.84 -12.57 -4.91
N ALA A 264 -8.90 -12.30 -5.81
CA ALA A 264 -7.53 -12.81 -5.71
C ALA A 264 -6.82 -12.29 -4.44
N CYS A 265 -7.02 -11.00 -4.10
CA CYS A 265 -6.48 -10.43 -2.86
C CYS A 265 -7.08 -11.09 -1.60
N GLN A 266 -8.39 -11.28 -1.57
CA GLN A 266 -9.07 -11.97 -0.45
C GLN A 266 -8.64 -13.44 -0.34
N ALA A 267 -8.51 -14.14 -1.46
CA ALA A 267 -8.04 -15.52 -1.51
C ALA A 267 -6.60 -15.64 -0.99
N ARG A 268 -5.74 -14.66 -1.29
CA ARG A 268 -4.39 -14.59 -0.72
C ARG A 268 -4.44 -14.43 0.80
N ASP A 269 -5.20 -13.47 1.33
CA ASP A 269 -5.33 -13.26 2.78
C ASP A 269 -5.79 -14.54 3.48
N LEU A 270 -6.78 -15.23 2.90
CA LEU A 270 -7.28 -16.50 3.42
C LEU A 270 -6.20 -17.59 3.38
N SER A 271 -5.42 -17.66 2.31
CA SER A 271 -4.30 -18.60 2.16
C SER A 271 -3.22 -18.37 3.22
N LEU A 272 -2.89 -17.11 3.52
CA LEU A 272 -1.93 -16.76 4.56
C LEU A 272 -2.38 -17.27 5.93
N LEU A 273 -3.62 -16.97 6.33
CA LEU A 273 -4.19 -17.44 7.60
C LEU A 273 -4.26 -18.97 7.65
N THR A 274 -4.69 -19.61 6.56
CA THR A 274 -4.80 -21.06 6.46
C THR A 274 -3.42 -21.72 6.62
N ARG A 275 -2.40 -21.23 5.91
CA ARG A 275 -1.03 -21.73 6.01
C ARG A 275 -0.52 -21.63 7.44
N THR A 276 -0.66 -20.47 8.09
CA THR A 276 -0.19 -20.28 9.46
C THR A 276 -0.89 -21.24 10.42
N LYS A 277 -2.21 -21.39 10.33
CA LYS A 277 -3.00 -22.28 11.22
C LYS A 277 -2.73 -23.76 10.99
N ILE A 278 -2.39 -24.17 9.76
CA ILE A 278 -1.94 -25.54 9.47
C ILE A 278 -0.57 -25.80 10.10
N THR A 279 0.33 -24.82 10.01
CA THR A 279 1.73 -24.98 10.42
C THR A 279 1.90 -24.83 11.94
N ALA A 280 1.11 -23.95 12.55
CA ALA A 280 1.09 -23.64 13.98
C ALA A 280 -0.37 -23.65 14.49
N PRO A 281 -0.94 -24.84 14.78
CA PRO A 281 -2.35 -25.00 15.19
C PRO A 281 -2.75 -24.26 16.47
N GLU A 282 -1.79 -23.82 17.28
CA GLU A 282 -2.02 -22.95 18.44
C GLU A 282 -2.73 -21.64 18.07
N PHE A 283 -2.53 -21.12 16.85
CA PHE A 283 -3.21 -19.92 16.37
C PHE A 283 -4.73 -20.10 16.20
N ASP A 284 -5.25 -21.33 16.12
CA ASP A 284 -6.71 -21.57 16.08
C ASP A 284 -7.41 -21.18 17.37
N ARG A 285 -6.68 -21.14 18.50
CA ARG A 285 -7.21 -20.77 19.82
C ARG A 285 -7.00 -19.30 20.14
N CYS A 286 -6.29 -18.59 19.29
CA CYS A 286 -6.01 -17.18 19.49
C CYS A 286 -7.27 -16.32 19.25
N PRO A 287 -7.40 -15.17 19.92
CA PRO A 287 -8.43 -14.19 19.60
C PRO A 287 -8.33 -13.73 18.14
N VAL A 288 -9.47 -13.38 17.52
CA VAL A 288 -9.55 -12.98 16.10
C VAL A 288 -8.67 -11.76 15.73
N TRP A 289 -8.31 -10.90 16.69
CA TRP A 289 -7.38 -9.79 16.41
C TRP A 289 -5.95 -10.28 16.09
N ILE A 290 -5.58 -11.49 16.50
CA ILE A 290 -4.32 -12.13 16.09
C ILE A 290 -4.35 -12.44 14.59
N ASP A 291 -5.49 -12.86 14.02
CA ASP A 291 -5.60 -13.05 12.57
C ASP A 291 -5.32 -11.73 11.83
N GLN A 292 -5.75 -10.59 12.38
CA GLN A 292 -5.43 -9.29 11.81
C GLN A 292 -3.92 -8.99 11.84
N LEU A 293 -3.22 -9.36 12.91
CA LEU A 293 -1.76 -9.21 13.00
C LEU A 293 -1.02 -10.14 12.02
N LEU A 294 -1.50 -11.38 11.85
CA LEU A 294 -0.95 -12.33 10.88
C LEU A 294 -1.06 -11.79 9.45
N LEU A 295 -2.18 -11.15 9.11
CA LEU A 295 -2.34 -10.46 7.83
C LEU A 295 -1.42 -9.24 7.73
N ALA A 296 -1.36 -8.39 8.77
CA ALA A 296 -0.50 -7.21 8.79
C ALA A 296 0.99 -7.55 8.62
N ALA A 297 1.44 -8.70 9.13
CA ALA A 297 2.80 -9.20 8.96
C ALA A 297 3.21 -9.39 7.50
N ASP A 298 2.26 -9.72 6.59
CA ASP A 298 2.53 -9.86 5.15
C ASP A 298 3.01 -8.55 4.52
N SER A 299 2.57 -7.40 5.05
CA SER A 299 2.88 -6.09 4.47
C SER A 299 4.37 -5.75 4.50
N PHE A 300 5.13 -6.32 5.44
CA PHE A 300 6.55 -6.03 5.61
C PHE A 300 7.46 -6.93 4.77
N ILE A 301 6.92 -8.00 4.19
CA ILE A 301 7.71 -8.98 3.45
C ILE A 301 7.68 -8.58 1.98
N ILE A 302 8.86 -8.34 1.42
CA ILE A 302 9.01 -7.91 0.04
C ILE A 302 9.93 -8.83 -0.73
N GLN A 303 9.73 -8.90 -2.04
CA GLN A 303 10.65 -9.53 -2.97
C GLN A 303 11.44 -8.46 -3.71
N GLN A 304 12.75 -8.44 -3.49
CA GLN A 304 13.66 -7.54 -4.18
C GLN A 304 14.31 -8.24 -5.38
N LYS A 305 14.51 -7.50 -6.47
CA LYS A 305 15.35 -7.93 -7.58
C LYS A 305 16.81 -7.55 -7.28
N LEU A 306 17.70 -8.51 -7.38
CA LEU A 306 19.15 -8.32 -7.26
C LEU A 306 19.78 -8.06 -8.64
N PRO A 307 21.01 -7.50 -8.69
CA PRO A 307 21.80 -7.50 -9.91
C PRO A 307 21.89 -8.93 -10.50
N ARG A 308 21.71 -9.08 -11.82
CA ARG A 308 21.64 -10.37 -12.55
C ARG A 308 20.30 -11.11 -12.51
N SER A 309 19.19 -10.43 -12.17
CA SER A 309 17.82 -10.97 -12.23
C SER A 309 17.52 -12.09 -11.22
N GLU A 310 18.39 -12.28 -10.23
CA GLU A 310 18.07 -13.09 -9.06
C GLU A 310 17.06 -12.32 -8.18
N THR A 311 16.25 -13.04 -7.41
CA THR A 311 15.33 -12.42 -6.46
C THR A 311 15.58 -12.96 -5.07
N ARG A 312 15.43 -12.09 -4.07
CA ARG A 312 15.49 -12.48 -2.66
C ARG A 312 14.32 -11.87 -1.90
N HIS A 313 13.94 -12.54 -0.82
CA HIS A 313 13.04 -11.96 0.16
C HIS A 313 13.82 -11.00 1.07
N ALA A 314 13.16 -9.91 1.45
CA ALA A 314 13.65 -8.91 2.37
C ALA A 314 12.50 -8.45 3.28
N VAL A 315 12.85 -7.81 4.38
CA VAL A 315 11.88 -7.21 5.31
C VAL A 315 12.04 -5.69 5.27
N VAL A 316 10.94 -4.99 5.03
CA VAL A 316 10.86 -3.54 5.26
C VAL A 316 10.77 -3.31 6.77
N ALA A 317 11.71 -2.54 7.32
CA ALA A 317 11.80 -2.36 8.77
C ALA A 317 10.62 -1.56 9.35
N GLY A 318 10.03 -0.66 8.56
CA GLY A 318 8.89 0.10 9.00
C GLY A 318 8.44 1.12 7.97
N TYR A 319 7.20 1.00 7.53
CA TYR A 319 6.57 2.01 6.72
C TYR A 319 6.15 3.23 7.57
N PRO A 320 6.14 4.47 7.00
CA PRO A 320 6.61 4.81 5.65
C PRO A 320 8.14 4.96 5.56
N TRP A 321 8.83 5.20 6.68
CA TRP A 321 10.15 5.85 6.67
C TRP A 321 11.34 4.96 6.35
N PHE A 322 11.26 3.67 6.60
CA PHE A 322 12.40 2.78 6.55
C PHE A 322 12.30 1.84 5.35
N GLY A 323 13.44 1.57 4.71
CA GLY A 323 13.61 0.47 3.77
C GLY A 323 13.99 -0.81 4.51
N GLU A 324 14.86 -1.60 3.91
CA GLU A 324 15.43 -2.77 4.57
C GLU A 324 16.55 -2.38 5.54
N TRP A 325 16.50 -2.93 6.74
CA TRP A 325 17.53 -2.79 7.75
C TRP A 325 17.95 -4.17 8.24
N GLY A 326 19.26 -4.44 8.26
CA GLY A 326 19.80 -5.76 8.55
C GLY A 326 19.44 -6.23 9.97
N ARG A 327 19.69 -5.39 10.98
CA ARG A 327 19.35 -5.69 12.38
C ARG A 327 17.87 -6.03 12.54
N ASP A 328 16.99 -5.14 12.08
CA ASP A 328 15.54 -5.24 12.23
C ASP A 328 15.00 -6.48 11.51
N SER A 329 15.52 -6.79 10.32
CA SER A 329 15.16 -8.00 9.58
C SER A 329 15.45 -9.26 10.40
N MET A 330 16.62 -9.34 11.03
CA MET A 330 17.00 -10.54 11.81
C MET A 330 16.22 -10.67 13.10
N ILE A 331 15.91 -9.57 13.78
CA ILE A 331 15.05 -9.56 14.98
C ILE A 331 13.62 -9.99 14.62
N ALA A 332 13.09 -9.48 13.50
CA ALA A 332 11.69 -9.72 13.10
C ALA A 332 11.47 -11.08 12.43
N LEU A 333 12.50 -11.68 11.84
CA LEU A 333 12.41 -12.93 11.06
C LEU A 333 11.68 -14.07 11.79
N PRO A 334 11.93 -14.37 13.09
CA PRO A 334 11.22 -15.45 13.77
C PRO A 334 9.70 -15.21 13.84
N GLY A 335 9.28 -13.97 14.07
CA GLY A 335 7.86 -13.61 14.17
C GLY A 335 7.19 -13.50 12.80
N LEU A 336 7.82 -12.80 11.85
CA LEU A 336 7.24 -12.55 10.53
C LEU A 336 7.24 -13.80 9.66
N LEU A 337 8.28 -14.64 9.74
CA LEU A 337 8.49 -15.74 8.81
C LEU A 337 8.34 -17.12 9.46
N LEU A 338 9.02 -17.39 10.58
CA LEU A 338 9.00 -18.75 11.15
C LEU A 338 7.66 -19.08 11.82
N ALA A 339 7.17 -18.19 12.68
CA ALA A 339 5.89 -18.37 13.37
C ALA A 339 4.69 -18.42 12.40
N THR A 340 4.82 -17.83 11.21
CA THR A 340 3.74 -17.81 10.20
C THR A 340 3.84 -18.94 9.17
N GLY A 341 4.87 -19.80 9.26
CA GLY A 341 5.08 -20.93 8.34
C GLY A 341 5.68 -20.55 6.99
N ARG A 342 6.37 -19.40 6.90
CA ARG A 342 7.05 -18.87 5.70
C ARG A 342 8.52 -19.31 5.65
N TYR A 343 8.75 -20.62 5.67
CA TYR A 343 10.10 -21.16 5.80
C TYR A 343 10.96 -20.93 4.57
N GLU A 344 10.38 -21.00 3.38
CA GLU A 344 11.11 -20.74 2.12
C GLU A 344 11.49 -19.25 2.00
N GLU A 345 10.59 -18.35 2.40
CA GLU A 345 10.89 -16.93 2.46
C GLU A 345 11.98 -16.63 3.51
N ALA A 346 11.96 -17.30 4.68
CA ALA A 346 13.03 -17.20 5.69
C ALA A 346 14.37 -17.68 5.15
N ARG A 347 14.38 -18.85 4.49
CA ARG A 347 15.55 -19.43 3.85
C ARG A 347 16.13 -18.47 2.79
N SER A 348 15.27 -17.95 1.93
CA SER A 348 15.63 -17.00 0.87
C SER A 348 16.23 -15.72 1.43
N LEU A 349 15.63 -15.17 2.50
CA LEU A 349 16.15 -13.98 3.17
C LEU A 349 17.53 -14.26 3.78
N LEU A 350 17.65 -15.30 4.62
CA LEU A 350 18.91 -15.62 5.30
C LEU A 350 20.05 -15.87 4.28
N LEU A 351 19.82 -16.73 3.28
CA LEU A 351 20.83 -16.99 2.25
C LEU A 351 21.17 -15.72 1.44
N GLY A 352 20.19 -14.84 1.22
CA GLY A 352 20.39 -13.57 0.53
C GLY A 352 21.35 -12.60 1.23
N TYR A 353 21.55 -12.73 2.55
CA TYR A 353 22.50 -11.92 3.32
C TYR A 353 23.93 -12.47 3.31
N LEU A 354 24.15 -13.73 2.94
CA LEU A 354 25.50 -14.33 2.90
C LEU A 354 26.52 -13.54 2.06
N PRO A 355 26.23 -13.15 0.79
CA PRO A 355 27.19 -12.40 -0.02
C PRO A 355 27.39 -10.95 0.47
N LEU A 356 26.62 -10.52 1.46
CA LEU A 356 26.65 -9.17 2.02
C LEU A 356 27.45 -9.12 3.33
N VAL A 357 27.91 -10.25 3.88
CA VAL A 357 28.78 -10.24 5.07
C VAL A 357 30.18 -9.79 4.66
N ASP A 358 30.72 -8.80 5.37
CA ASP A 358 32.07 -8.28 5.14
C ASP A 358 32.81 -8.12 6.47
N GLY A 359 34.00 -8.72 6.58
CA GLY A 359 34.83 -8.65 7.79
C GLY A 359 34.13 -9.12 9.08
N GLY A 360 33.20 -10.07 8.99
CA GLY A 360 32.40 -10.55 10.14
C GLY A 360 31.22 -9.63 10.51
N MET A 361 30.94 -8.61 9.69
CA MET A 361 29.88 -7.64 9.92
C MET A 361 28.73 -7.83 8.93
N LEU A 362 27.51 -7.62 9.42
CA LEU A 362 26.31 -7.54 8.59
C LEU A 362 26.05 -6.07 8.21
N PRO A 363 25.62 -5.77 6.98
CA PRO A 363 25.16 -4.42 6.66
C PRO A 363 23.93 -4.06 7.48
N ASN A 364 23.93 -2.84 8.02
CA ASN A 364 22.81 -2.30 8.77
C ASN A 364 21.77 -1.68 7.84
N TYR A 365 22.23 -0.92 6.84
CA TYR A 365 21.39 -0.17 5.92
C TYR A 365 21.76 -0.51 4.48
N PHE A 366 20.73 -0.77 3.68
CA PHE A 366 20.82 -0.98 2.25
C PHE A 366 20.37 0.29 1.53
N PRO A 367 21.31 1.15 1.13
CA PRO A 367 20.95 2.31 0.32
C PRO A 367 20.51 1.87 -1.08
N GLY A 368 19.87 2.79 -1.81
CA GLY A 368 19.44 2.57 -3.19
C GLY A 368 20.60 2.38 -4.19
N ASP A 369 20.27 2.40 -5.49
CA ASP A 369 21.21 2.07 -6.56
C ASP A 369 22.53 2.85 -6.49
N GLY A 370 23.65 2.11 -6.49
CA GLY A 370 25.01 2.66 -6.60
C GLY A 370 25.69 3.04 -5.28
N GLU A 371 24.98 2.96 -4.15
CA GLU A 371 25.55 3.24 -2.84
C GLU A 371 26.05 1.98 -2.12
N THR A 372 27.04 2.15 -1.24
CA THR A 372 27.65 1.04 -0.50
C THR A 372 26.84 0.74 0.76
N PRO A 373 26.47 -0.53 1.04
CA PRO A 373 25.85 -0.90 2.30
C PRO A 373 26.66 -0.41 3.50
N GLN A 374 25.98 0.04 4.55
CA GLN A 374 26.64 0.60 5.73
C GLN A 374 26.86 -0.47 6.81
N TYR A 375 28.12 -0.74 7.17
CA TYR A 375 28.51 -1.71 8.19
C TYR A 375 28.79 -1.04 9.54
N ASN A 376 27.80 -0.33 10.08
CA ASN A 376 27.94 0.47 11.30
C ASN A 376 27.30 -0.18 12.55
N THR A 377 27.04 -1.48 12.53
CA THR A 377 26.35 -2.20 13.62
C THR A 377 26.98 -3.55 13.93
N VAL A 378 27.59 -3.65 15.12
CA VAL A 378 28.26 -4.87 15.58
C VAL A 378 27.26 -5.96 15.98
N ASP A 379 26.13 -5.57 16.56
CA ASP A 379 25.09 -6.47 17.04
C ASP A 379 24.26 -7.13 15.91
N ALA A 380 24.18 -6.51 14.73
CA ALA A 380 23.42 -7.07 13.61
C ALA A 380 23.94 -8.44 13.17
N ALA A 381 25.27 -8.64 13.20
CA ALA A 381 25.89 -9.93 12.87
C ALA A 381 25.53 -11.02 13.90
N LEU A 382 25.45 -10.66 15.20
CA LEU A 382 25.00 -11.58 16.24
C LEU A 382 23.52 -11.95 16.08
N TRP A 383 22.67 -10.97 15.76
CA TRP A 383 21.26 -11.24 15.44
C TRP A 383 21.10 -12.13 14.22
N TYR A 384 21.99 -12.04 13.23
CA TYR A 384 21.98 -12.94 12.08
C TYR A 384 22.30 -14.39 12.45
N VAL A 385 23.26 -14.61 13.37
CA VAL A 385 23.52 -15.93 13.94
C VAL A 385 22.30 -16.46 14.69
N GLU A 386 21.68 -15.63 15.54
CA GLU A 386 20.45 -16.00 16.26
C GLU A 386 19.29 -16.33 15.30
N ALA A 387 19.14 -15.60 14.21
CA ALA A 387 18.13 -15.88 13.19
C ALA A 387 18.36 -17.23 12.50
N TRP A 388 19.63 -17.58 12.19
CA TRP A 388 19.99 -18.91 11.71
C TRP A 388 19.73 -20.01 12.74
N CYS A 389 20.02 -19.76 14.03
CA CYS A 389 19.71 -20.70 15.11
C CYS A 389 18.20 -20.95 15.20
N ALA A 390 17.38 -19.89 15.18
CA ALA A 390 15.92 -19.99 15.20
C ALA A 390 15.39 -20.77 13.98
N TYR A 391 15.92 -20.49 12.78
CA TYR A 391 15.57 -21.21 11.56
C TYR A 391 15.93 -22.69 11.64
N LEU A 392 17.13 -23.03 12.13
CA LEU A 392 17.57 -24.42 12.26
C LEU A 392 16.74 -25.20 13.28
N VAL A 393 16.40 -24.59 14.42
CA VAL A 393 15.53 -25.20 15.44
C VAL A 393 14.13 -25.48 14.87
N GLY A 394 13.57 -24.53 14.12
CA GLY A 394 12.22 -24.66 13.56
C GLY A 394 12.11 -25.54 12.32
N VAL A 395 13.10 -25.50 11.43
CA VAL A 395 13.00 -26.06 10.06
C VAL A 395 13.93 -27.26 9.83
N GLN A 396 15.02 -27.39 10.60
CA GLN A 396 16.01 -28.46 10.47
C GLN A 396 16.64 -28.61 9.08
N ASP A 397 16.77 -27.50 8.35
CA ASP A 397 17.41 -27.45 7.03
C ASP A 397 18.95 -27.45 7.14
N PHE A 398 19.49 -28.65 7.36
CA PHE A 398 20.94 -28.88 7.50
C PHE A 398 21.74 -28.54 6.22
N THR A 399 21.09 -28.57 5.05
CA THR A 399 21.73 -28.24 3.78
C THR A 399 22.06 -26.75 3.70
N SER A 400 21.09 -25.89 4.04
CA SER A 400 21.29 -24.44 3.96
C SER A 400 22.24 -23.93 5.03
N ILE A 401 22.21 -24.48 6.25
CA ILE A 401 23.20 -24.11 7.27
C ILE A 401 24.61 -24.57 6.89
N ALA A 402 24.78 -25.74 6.25
CA ALA A 402 26.08 -26.18 5.77
C ALA A 402 26.64 -25.24 4.68
N GLN A 403 25.77 -24.70 3.83
CA GLN A 403 26.12 -23.65 2.87
C GLN A 403 26.51 -22.33 3.57
N ALA A 404 25.78 -21.93 4.62
CA ALA A 404 26.01 -20.68 5.34
C ALA A 404 27.22 -20.73 6.29
N TRP A 405 27.58 -21.91 6.78
CA TRP A 405 28.57 -22.11 7.85
C TRP A 405 29.92 -21.43 7.60
N PRO A 406 30.55 -21.52 6.41
CA PRO A 406 31.83 -20.85 6.17
C PRO A 406 31.80 -19.33 6.32
N VAL A 407 30.63 -18.72 6.12
CA VAL A 407 30.41 -17.28 6.32
C VAL A 407 30.13 -16.99 7.79
N LEU A 408 29.27 -17.80 8.44
CA LEU A 408 28.93 -17.62 9.85
C LEU A 408 30.14 -17.79 10.78
N GLN A 409 31.15 -18.58 10.41
CA GLN A 409 32.40 -18.69 11.18
C GLN A 409 33.28 -17.43 11.18
N GLN A 410 32.99 -16.46 10.30
CA GLN A 410 33.71 -15.19 10.21
C GLN A 410 33.14 -14.13 11.17
N ILE A 411 31.94 -14.37 11.69
CA ILE A 411 31.26 -13.57 12.72
C ILE A 411 31.66 -14.13 14.09
#